data_AF-A0AAU3FY46-F1
#
_entry.id   AF-A0AAU3FY46-F1
#
_cell.length_a   1.000
_cell.length_b   1.000
_cell.length_c   1.000
_cell.angle_alpha   90.00
_cell.angle_beta   90.00
_cell.angle_gamma   90.00
#
_symmetry.space_group_name_H-M   'P 1'
#
loop_
_entity.id
_entity.type
_entity.pdbx_description
1 polymer ?
#
loop_
_entity_poly.entity_id
_entity_poly.type
_entity_poly.pdbx_seq_one_letter_code
_entity_poly.pdbx_strand_id
1 'polypeptide(L)'
;MSIATVDQDESAVTAEEINAEPQLTKAGTVRKKPGPKPGSKRAPRTAPAPGKAAAPRPKSAGGVDYRPAITGILQIPQMILGMLGRFTKRPALQLDGLTVGIHAPVIAEALNETARTEQAVASALDRLMVAGPYGLVIAATLPALMQVLANHEVIEPNPQMGTYAPEQLAELGNMQAAAVLQAAAS
;
A
#
# COMPACT_ATOMS: atom_id res chain seq x y z
N MET A 1 2.53 -35.54 13.90
CA MET A 1 2.82 -34.19 13.39
C MET A 1 1.90 -33.23 14.11
N SER A 2 2.44 -32.48 15.07
CA SER A 2 1.67 -31.57 15.93
C SER A 2 1.29 -30.31 15.16
N ILE A 3 0.00 -30.01 15.16
CA ILE A 3 -0.57 -28.78 14.63
C ILE A 3 -0.43 -27.74 15.75
N ALA A 4 0.36 -26.69 15.51
CA ALA A 4 0.50 -25.58 16.42
C ALA A 4 -0.77 -24.73 16.38
N THR A 5 -1.51 -24.73 17.48
CA THR A 5 -2.66 -23.86 17.73
C THR A 5 -2.18 -22.41 17.78
N VAL A 6 -2.71 -21.58 16.89
CA VAL A 6 -2.50 -20.13 16.90
C VAL A 6 -3.49 -19.53 17.88
N ASP A 7 -2.99 -18.96 18.97
CA ASP A 7 -3.73 -18.09 19.87
C ASP A 7 -4.23 -16.86 19.08
N GLN A 8 -5.53 -16.81 18.82
CA GLN A 8 -6.21 -15.62 18.33
C GLN A 8 -6.43 -14.69 19.52
N ASP A 9 -5.66 -13.60 19.56
CA ASP A 9 -5.85 -12.49 20.49
C ASP A 9 -7.08 -11.70 20.02
N GLU A 10 -8.24 -12.23 20.39
CA GLU A 10 -9.56 -11.66 20.19
C GLU A 10 -9.71 -10.48 21.18
N SER A 11 -9.20 -9.30 20.81
CA SER A 11 -9.52 -8.06 21.51
C SER A 11 -10.96 -7.65 21.18
N ALA A 12 -11.91 -8.42 21.69
CA ALA A 12 -13.30 -8.04 21.81
C ALA A 12 -13.35 -6.77 22.66
N VAL A 13 -13.65 -5.63 22.02
CA VAL A 13 -14.22 -4.49 22.73
C VAL A 13 -15.56 -4.99 23.26
N THR A 14 -15.56 -5.46 24.50
CA THR A 14 -16.75 -5.97 25.17
C THR A 14 -17.80 -4.88 25.17
N ALA A 15 -19.02 -5.24 24.80
CA ALA A 15 -20.19 -4.35 24.76
C ALA A 15 -20.57 -3.77 26.15
N GLU A 16 -19.80 -4.06 27.19
CA GLU A 16 -19.95 -3.50 28.54
C GLU A 16 -19.46 -2.05 28.65
N GLU A 17 -18.55 -1.57 27.78
CA GLU A 17 -18.04 -0.19 27.89
C GLU A 17 -19.06 0.87 27.44
N ILE A 18 -20.13 0.48 26.74
CA ILE A 18 -21.21 1.39 26.32
C ILE A 18 -22.21 1.65 27.46
N ASN A 19 -22.11 0.92 28.58
CA ASN A 19 -23.01 1.04 29.73
C ASN A 19 -22.28 1.49 31.01
N ALA A 20 -21.23 2.32 30.86
CA ALA A 20 -20.52 2.90 31.99
C ALA A 20 -21.49 3.62 32.95
N GLU A 21 -21.55 3.12 34.18
CA GLU A 21 -22.42 3.64 35.24
C GLU A 21 -22.21 5.16 35.43
N PRO A 22 -23.30 5.92 35.68
CA PRO A 22 -23.22 7.36 35.84
C PRO A 22 -22.26 7.72 36.98
N GLN A 23 -21.15 8.38 36.64
CA GLN A 23 -20.15 8.78 37.62
C GLN A 23 -20.77 9.60 38.76
N LEU A 24 -20.82 8.99 39.95
CA LEU A 24 -21.28 9.59 41.19
C LEU A 24 -20.19 10.49 41.78
N THR A 25 -20.58 11.62 42.35
CA THR A 25 -19.64 12.46 43.12
C THR A 25 -19.28 11.79 44.44
N LYS A 26 -18.19 12.22 45.12
CA LYS A 26 -17.79 11.69 46.46
C LYS A 26 -18.89 11.78 47.54
N ALA A 27 -19.96 12.53 47.29
CA ALA A 27 -21.13 12.66 48.15
C ALA A 27 -22.34 11.80 47.68
N GLY A 28 -22.15 10.86 46.74
CA GLY A 28 -23.20 9.92 46.30
C GLY A 28 -24.32 10.53 45.45
N THR A 29 -24.14 11.74 44.89
CA THR A 29 -25.15 12.39 44.05
C THR A 29 -24.73 12.42 42.57
N VAL A 30 -25.70 12.17 41.68
CA VAL A 30 -25.51 12.18 40.22
C VAL A 30 -25.10 13.58 39.76
N ARG A 31 -23.99 13.67 39.03
CA ARG A 31 -23.40 14.93 38.59
C ARG A 31 -24.33 15.61 37.55
N LYS A 32 -25.15 16.57 38.00
CA LYS A 32 -25.97 17.39 37.09
C LYS A 32 -25.06 18.18 36.15
N LYS A 33 -25.23 18.00 34.84
CA LYS A 33 -24.51 18.78 33.82
C LYS A 33 -24.67 20.28 34.14
N PRO A 34 -23.60 21.09 34.13
CA PRO A 34 -23.68 22.52 34.37
C PRO A 34 -24.70 23.14 33.42
N GLY A 35 -25.73 23.76 33.98
CA GLY A 35 -26.72 24.49 33.20
C GLY A 35 -26.06 25.65 32.44
N PRO A 36 -26.66 26.09 31.32
CA PRO A 36 -26.17 27.25 30.59
C PRO A 36 -26.15 28.48 31.50
N LYS A 37 -25.01 29.17 31.56
CA LYS A 37 -24.83 30.36 32.41
C LYS A 37 -25.85 31.44 32.03
N PRO A 38 -26.52 32.09 33.02
CA PRO A 38 -27.39 33.22 32.75
C PRO A 38 -26.55 34.38 32.17
N GLY A 39 -26.97 34.95 31.04
CA GLY A 39 -26.30 36.10 30.42
C GLY A 39 -25.60 35.81 29.08
N SER A 40 -25.60 34.58 28.59
CA SER A 40 -25.18 34.27 27.22
C SER A 40 -26.18 34.89 26.22
N LYS A 41 -25.80 36.02 25.61
CA LYS A 41 -26.55 36.63 24.50
C LYS A 41 -26.62 35.63 23.37
N ARG A 42 -27.82 35.11 23.11
CA ARG A 42 -28.11 34.17 22.03
C ARG A 42 -27.67 34.80 20.70
N ALA A 43 -26.60 34.27 20.11
CA ALA A 43 -26.11 34.75 18.83
C ALA A 43 -27.24 34.68 17.77
N PRO A 44 -27.36 35.69 16.89
CA PRO A 44 -28.37 35.71 15.85
C PRO A 44 -28.23 34.45 15.01
N ARG A 45 -29.36 33.76 14.84
CA ARG A 45 -29.47 32.49 14.13
C ARG A 45 -29.17 32.75 12.65
N THR A 46 -27.94 32.47 12.23
CA THR A 46 -27.54 32.51 10.82
C THR A 46 -28.44 31.57 10.03
N ALA A 47 -28.92 32.06 8.88
CA ALA A 47 -29.79 31.30 7.99
C ALA A 47 -29.17 29.93 7.67
N PRO A 48 -29.98 28.86 7.57
CA PRO A 48 -29.47 27.53 7.27
C PRO A 48 -28.71 27.57 5.93
N ALA A 49 -27.46 27.13 5.96
CA ALA A 49 -26.65 27.03 4.75
C ALA A 49 -27.38 26.17 3.72
N PRO A 50 -27.36 26.54 2.42
CA PRO A 50 -28.01 25.76 1.38
C PRO A 50 -27.52 24.31 1.46
N GLY A 51 -28.48 23.39 1.53
CA GLY A 51 -28.21 21.97 1.73
C GLY A 51 -27.18 21.48 0.72
N LYS A 52 -26.04 21.01 1.22
CA LYS A 52 -24.96 20.45 0.40
C LYS A 52 -25.58 19.33 -0.44
N ALA A 53 -25.67 19.54 -1.75
CA ALA A 53 -26.25 18.57 -2.67
C ALA A 53 -25.62 17.20 -2.37
N ALA A 54 -26.48 16.20 -2.15
CA ALA A 54 -26.03 14.84 -1.88
C ALA A 54 -25.08 14.42 -3.00
N ALA A 55 -23.84 14.08 -2.63
CA ALA A 55 -22.84 13.66 -3.60
C ALA A 55 -23.41 12.48 -4.41
N PRO A 56 -23.27 12.49 -5.74
CA PRO A 56 -23.79 11.41 -6.57
C PRO A 56 -23.24 10.07 -6.05
N ARG A 57 -24.14 9.13 -5.76
CA ARG A 57 -23.75 7.79 -5.35
C ARG A 57 -22.96 7.16 -6.49
N PRO A 58 -21.72 6.70 -6.26
CA PRO A 58 -20.93 6.07 -7.32
C PRO A 58 -21.73 4.88 -7.86
N LYS A 59 -21.90 4.83 -9.18
CA LYS A 59 -22.52 3.67 -9.85
C LYS A 59 -21.72 2.44 -9.45
N SER A 60 -22.42 1.41 -8.99
CA SER A 60 -21.84 0.09 -8.72
C SER A 60 -20.91 -0.28 -9.89
N ALA A 61 -19.66 -0.62 -9.56
CA ALA A 61 -18.60 -1.01 -10.48
C ALA A 61 -18.85 -2.40 -11.11
N GLY A 62 -20.09 -2.65 -11.52
CA GLY A 62 -20.51 -3.90 -12.14
C GLY A 62 -19.82 -4.09 -13.48
N GLY A 63 -18.65 -4.74 -13.46
CA GLY A 63 -17.92 -5.13 -14.67
C GLY A 63 -16.41 -4.89 -14.62
N VAL A 64 -15.85 -4.26 -13.58
CA VAL A 64 -14.38 -4.09 -13.49
C VAL A 64 -13.75 -5.40 -13.02
N ASP A 65 -12.79 -5.90 -13.77
CA ASP A 65 -11.96 -7.05 -13.39
C ASP A 65 -10.67 -6.55 -12.72
N TYR A 66 -10.58 -6.70 -11.41
CA TYR A 66 -9.44 -6.23 -10.62
C TYR A 66 -8.28 -7.23 -10.60
N ARG A 67 -8.46 -8.45 -11.11
CA ARG A 67 -7.47 -9.53 -10.98
C ARG A 67 -6.09 -9.14 -11.54
N PRO A 68 -5.96 -8.56 -12.75
CA PRO A 68 -4.65 -8.19 -13.30
C PRO A 68 -3.92 -7.15 -12.44
N ALA A 69 -4.65 -6.18 -11.89
CA ALA A 69 -4.07 -5.14 -11.05
C ALA A 69 -3.57 -5.71 -9.72
N ILE A 70 -4.36 -6.56 -9.07
CA ILE A 70 -3.99 -7.20 -7.80
C ILE A 70 -2.80 -8.13 -8.00
N THR A 71 -2.83 -8.97 -9.05
CA THR A 71 -1.72 -9.88 -9.37
C THR A 71 -0.43 -9.10 -9.62
N GLY A 72 -0.48 -8.01 -10.40
CA GLY A 72 0.70 -7.18 -10.67
C GLY A 72 1.30 -6.55 -9.41
N ILE A 73 0.46 -6.19 -8.42
CA ILE A 73 0.94 -5.60 -7.17
C ILE A 73 1.56 -6.67 -6.26
N LEU A 74 0.98 -7.86 -6.21
CA LEU A 74 1.53 -8.98 -5.44
C LEU A 74 2.86 -9.50 -6.03
N GLN A 75 3.12 -9.26 -7.31
CA GLN A 75 4.42 -9.55 -7.92
C GLN A 75 5.56 -8.69 -7.36
N ILE A 76 5.28 -7.48 -6.84
CA ILE A 76 6.32 -6.58 -6.31
C ILE A 76 6.98 -7.20 -5.06
N PRO A 77 6.24 -7.58 -3.99
CA PRO A 77 6.82 -8.30 -2.87
C PRO A 77 7.50 -9.61 -3.27
N GLN A 78 6.91 -10.39 -4.19
CA GLN A 78 7.53 -11.62 -4.72
C GLN A 78 8.93 -11.34 -5.28
N MET A 79 9.05 -10.33 -6.12
CA MET A 79 10.33 -9.94 -6.73
C MET A 79 11.32 -9.48 -5.67
N ILE A 80 10.89 -8.61 -4.74
CA ILE A 80 11.74 -8.10 -3.66
C ILE A 80 12.26 -9.24 -2.78
N LEU A 81 11.39 -10.16 -2.36
CA LEU A 81 11.76 -11.31 -1.52
C LEU A 81 12.69 -12.28 -2.26
N GLY A 82 12.38 -12.61 -3.51
CA GLY A 82 13.23 -13.47 -4.35
C GLY A 82 14.63 -12.89 -4.53
N MET A 83 14.69 -11.59 -4.78
CA MET A 83 15.92 -10.84 -4.96
C MET A 83 16.72 -10.71 -3.66
N LEU A 84 16.07 -10.37 -2.54
CA LEU A 84 16.69 -10.36 -1.21
C LEU A 84 17.23 -11.73 -0.81
N GLY A 85 16.49 -12.80 -1.10
CA GLY A 85 16.95 -14.16 -0.85
C GLY A 85 18.17 -14.55 -1.66
N ARG A 86 18.29 -14.04 -2.90
CA ARG A 86 19.49 -14.18 -3.72
C ARG A 86 20.66 -13.38 -3.14
N PHE A 87 20.46 -12.10 -2.80
CA PHE A 87 21.52 -11.23 -2.31
C PHE A 87 22.03 -11.63 -0.92
N THR A 88 21.15 -12.03 -0.02
CA THR A 88 21.52 -12.45 1.34
C THR A 88 21.94 -13.91 1.43
N LYS A 89 21.94 -14.65 0.31
CA LYS A 89 22.19 -16.10 0.23
C LYS A 89 21.28 -16.90 1.19
N ARG A 90 20.05 -16.43 1.41
CA ARG A 90 19.03 -17.07 2.27
C ARG A 90 17.96 -17.74 1.41
N PRO A 91 17.99 -19.07 1.23
CA PRO A 91 17.02 -19.76 0.39
C PRO A 91 15.58 -19.62 0.90
N ALA A 92 15.38 -19.45 2.21
CA ALA A 92 14.07 -19.23 2.81
C ALA A 92 13.34 -18.02 2.20
N LEU A 93 14.02 -16.87 2.04
CA LEU A 93 13.41 -15.67 1.45
C LEU A 93 13.04 -15.86 -0.02
N GLN A 94 13.78 -16.70 -0.75
CA GLN A 94 13.42 -17.04 -2.13
C GLN A 94 12.14 -17.88 -2.18
N LEU A 95 12.02 -18.84 -1.26
CA LEU A 95 10.82 -19.65 -1.11
C LEU A 95 9.61 -18.82 -0.67
N ASP A 96 9.80 -17.82 0.19
CA ASP A 96 8.75 -16.87 0.58
C ASP A 96 8.24 -16.09 -0.64
N GLY A 97 9.15 -15.56 -1.47
CA GLY A 97 8.80 -14.89 -2.71
C GLY A 97 8.03 -15.80 -3.68
N LEU A 98 8.48 -17.05 -3.86
CA LEU A 98 7.77 -18.05 -4.67
C LEU A 98 6.38 -18.36 -4.12
N THR A 99 6.24 -18.47 -2.80
CA THR A 99 4.96 -18.73 -2.13
C THR A 99 3.97 -17.61 -2.42
N VAL A 100 4.40 -16.34 -2.34
CA VAL A 100 3.57 -15.19 -2.72
C VAL A 100 3.11 -15.31 -4.18
N GLY A 101 4.02 -15.65 -5.09
CA GLY A 101 3.70 -15.80 -6.51
C GLY A 101 2.68 -16.92 -6.80
N ILE A 102 2.80 -18.05 -6.11
CA ILE A 102 1.88 -19.20 -6.25
C ILE A 102 0.46 -18.84 -5.78
N HIS A 103 0.34 -18.09 -4.69
CA HIS A 103 -0.96 -17.74 -4.11
C HIS A 103 -1.57 -16.46 -4.67
N ALA A 104 -0.81 -15.62 -5.38
CA ALA A 104 -1.29 -14.35 -5.92
C ALA A 104 -2.55 -14.47 -6.81
N PRO A 105 -2.69 -15.46 -7.72
CA PRO A 105 -3.91 -15.60 -8.53
C PRO A 105 -5.16 -15.88 -7.69
N VAL A 106 -5.02 -16.75 -6.67
CA VAL A 106 -6.12 -17.14 -5.77
C VAL A 106 -6.55 -15.95 -4.91
N ILE A 107 -5.59 -15.18 -4.39
CA ILE A 107 -5.86 -13.96 -3.63
C ILE A 107 -6.56 -12.92 -4.52
N ALA A 108 -6.10 -12.75 -5.76
CA ALA A 108 -6.68 -11.81 -6.71
C ALA A 108 -8.13 -12.17 -7.06
N GLU A 109 -8.44 -13.46 -7.24
CA GLU A 109 -9.80 -13.93 -7.48
C GLU A 109 -10.71 -13.69 -6.26
N ALA A 110 -10.25 -14.03 -5.05
CA ALA A 110 -11.01 -13.81 -3.83
C ALA A 110 -11.32 -12.33 -3.58
N LEU A 111 -10.34 -11.44 -3.78
CA LEU A 111 -10.52 -9.99 -3.64
C LEU A 111 -11.46 -9.42 -4.71
N ASN A 112 -11.37 -9.93 -5.95
CA ASN A 112 -12.26 -9.53 -7.04
C ASN A 112 -13.72 -9.94 -6.75
N GLU A 113 -13.94 -11.14 -6.22
CA GLU A 113 -15.29 -11.58 -5.83
C GLU A 113 -15.81 -10.75 -4.65
N THR A 114 -14.96 -10.50 -3.64
CA THR A 114 -15.32 -9.66 -2.48
C THR A 114 -15.70 -8.24 -2.93
N ALA A 115 -15.01 -7.68 -3.93
CA ALA A 115 -15.33 -6.35 -4.46
C ALA A 115 -16.71 -6.27 -5.14
N ARG A 116 -17.30 -7.40 -5.56
CA ARG A 116 -18.65 -7.43 -6.14
C ARG A 116 -19.73 -7.25 -5.08
N THR A 117 -19.48 -7.73 -3.86
CA THR A 117 -20.44 -7.66 -2.76
C THR A 117 -20.16 -6.49 -1.81
N GLU A 118 -18.89 -6.13 -1.62
CA GLU A 118 -18.44 -5.13 -0.66
C GLU A 118 -17.93 -3.86 -1.35
N GLN A 119 -18.73 -2.79 -1.29
CA GLN A 119 -18.40 -1.51 -1.93
C GLN A 119 -17.12 -0.87 -1.38
N ALA A 120 -16.81 -1.10 -0.09
CA ALA A 120 -15.58 -0.60 0.51
C ALA A 120 -14.33 -1.20 -0.17
N VAL A 121 -14.34 -2.50 -0.44
CA VAL A 121 -13.24 -3.22 -1.12
C VAL A 121 -13.10 -2.75 -2.55
N ALA A 122 -14.21 -2.64 -3.30
CA ALA A 122 -14.19 -2.08 -4.65
C ALA A 122 -13.55 -0.69 -4.69
N SER A 123 -13.93 0.20 -3.78
CA SER A 123 -13.38 1.56 -3.73
C SER A 123 -11.89 1.60 -3.41
N ALA A 124 -11.39 0.64 -2.61
CA ALA A 124 -9.98 0.52 -2.33
C ALA A 124 -9.20 0.02 -3.57
N LEU A 125 -9.76 -0.96 -4.28
CA LEU A 125 -9.19 -1.47 -5.53
C LEU A 125 -9.24 -0.45 -6.67
N ASP A 126 -10.26 0.39 -6.74
CA ASP A 126 -10.32 1.50 -7.69
C ASP A 126 -9.16 2.47 -7.48
N ARG A 127 -8.88 2.84 -6.22
CA ARG A 127 -7.70 3.67 -5.87
C ARG A 127 -6.40 2.97 -6.23
N LEU A 128 -6.36 1.66 -6.04
CA LEU A 128 -5.21 0.84 -6.39
C LEU A 128 -4.98 0.80 -7.90
N MET A 129 -6.03 0.72 -8.71
CA MET A 129 -5.95 0.77 -10.17
C MET A 129 -5.46 2.13 -10.67
N VAL A 130 -5.92 3.22 -10.04
CA VAL A 130 -5.38 4.57 -10.32
C VAL A 130 -3.89 4.65 -9.97
N ALA A 131 -3.43 3.86 -9.00
CA ALA A 131 -2.03 3.81 -8.63
C ALA A 131 -1.16 2.91 -9.55
N GLY A 132 -1.77 2.11 -10.43
CA GLY A 132 -1.07 1.21 -11.36
C GLY A 132 0.08 1.85 -12.16
N PRO A 133 -0.06 3.07 -12.70
CA PRO A 133 1.02 3.79 -13.37
C PRO A 133 2.25 4.01 -12.48
N TYR A 134 2.09 4.15 -11.16
CA TYR A 134 3.24 4.28 -10.25
C TYR A 134 4.03 2.98 -10.12
N GLY A 135 3.39 1.83 -10.31
CA GLY A 135 4.09 0.54 -10.42
C GLY A 135 5.06 0.52 -11.60
N LEU A 136 4.68 1.12 -12.75
CA LEU A 136 5.57 1.27 -13.90
C LEU A 136 6.73 2.23 -13.61
N VAL A 137 6.49 3.30 -12.84
CA VAL A 137 7.57 4.20 -12.39
C VAL A 137 8.57 3.44 -11.51
N ILE A 138 8.08 2.66 -10.53
CA ILE A 138 8.94 1.84 -9.68
C ILE A 138 9.75 0.85 -10.53
N ALA A 139 9.10 0.14 -11.45
CA ALA A 139 9.77 -0.80 -12.35
C ALA A 139 10.83 -0.10 -13.24
N ALA A 140 10.53 1.08 -13.76
CA ALA A 140 11.47 1.87 -14.58
C ALA A 140 12.67 2.39 -13.78
N THR A 141 12.49 2.68 -12.49
CA THR A 141 13.58 3.11 -11.59
C THR A 141 14.43 1.96 -11.07
N LEU A 142 13.93 0.72 -11.12
CA LEU A 142 14.58 -0.44 -10.52
C LEU A 142 15.97 -0.73 -11.11
N PRO A 143 16.20 -0.70 -12.45
CA PRO A 143 17.54 -0.89 -13.00
C PRO A 143 18.55 0.16 -12.52
N ALA A 144 18.12 1.43 -12.39
CA ALA A 144 18.98 2.50 -11.89
C ALA A 144 19.35 2.27 -10.42
N LEU A 145 18.39 1.88 -9.57
CA LEU A 145 18.66 1.52 -8.18
C LEU A 145 19.61 0.31 -8.07
N MET A 146 19.40 -0.72 -8.89
CA MET A 146 20.28 -1.89 -8.95
C MET A 146 21.71 -1.48 -9.30
N GLN A 147 21.89 -0.61 -10.29
CA GLN A 147 23.20 -0.13 -10.67
C GLN A 147 23.85 0.70 -9.55
N VAL A 148 23.11 1.54 -8.85
CA VAL A 148 23.62 2.28 -7.67
C VAL A 148 24.08 1.32 -6.58
N LEU A 149 23.31 0.26 -6.29
CA LEU A 149 23.70 -0.76 -5.32
C LEU A 149 24.95 -1.52 -5.76
N ALA A 150 25.07 -1.84 -7.05
CA ALA A 150 26.25 -2.49 -7.61
C ALA A 150 27.50 -1.60 -7.49
N ASN A 151 27.35 -0.29 -7.74
CA ASN A 151 28.45 0.68 -7.60
C ASN A 151 28.96 0.82 -6.16
N HIS A 152 28.12 0.53 -5.15
CA HIS A 152 28.50 0.55 -3.73
C HIS A 152 28.89 -0.84 -3.20
N GLU A 153 29.13 -1.81 -4.09
CA GLU A 153 29.51 -3.19 -3.75
C GLU A 153 28.49 -3.91 -2.85
N VAL A 154 27.25 -3.42 -2.76
CA VAL A 154 26.17 -4.07 -2.01
C VAL A 154 25.71 -5.33 -2.73
N ILE A 155 25.79 -5.31 -4.07
CA ILE A 155 25.46 -6.43 -4.94
C ILE A 155 26.59 -6.64 -5.95
N GLU A 156 26.87 -7.90 -6.30
CA GLU A 156 27.82 -8.21 -7.36
C GLU A 156 27.26 -7.77 -8.73
N PRO A 157 28.05 -7.08 -9.58
CA PRO A 157 27.64 -6.72 -10.92
C PRO A 157 27.22 -7.94 -11.74
N ASN A 158 26.06 -7.85 -12.39
CA ASN A 158 25.52 -8.91 -13.23
C ASN A 158 24.88 -8.33 -14.49
N PRO A 159 25.56 -8.44 -15.65
CA PRO A 159 25.06 -7.92 -16.92
C PRO A 159 23.69 -8.48 -17.33
N GLN A 160 23.34 -9.71 -16.89
CA GLN A 160 22.03 -10.29 -17.16
C GLN A 160 20.88 -9.57 -16.43
N MET A 161 21.18 -8.86 -15.33
CA MET A 161 20.23 -8.03 -14.60
C MET A 161 20.38 -6.54 -14.94
N GLY A 162 21.17 -6.21 -15.98
CA GLY A 162 21.42 -4.83 -16.39
C GLY A 162 22.33 -4.05 -15.44
N THR A 163 23.12 -4.74 -14.61
CA THR A 163 24.15 -4.10 -13.77
C THR A 163 25.55 -4.40 -14.29
N TYR A 164 26.38 -3.36 -14.35
CA TYR A 164 27.76 -3.43 -14.86
C TYR A 164 28.75 -3.05 -13.77
N ALA A 165 30.00 -3.49 -13.93
CA ALA A 165 31.08 -3.04 -13.05
C ALA A 165 31.34 -1.53 -13.26
N PRO A 166 31.81 -0.79 -12.25
CA PRO A 166 32.06 0.65 -12.37
C PRO A 166 32.97 1.02 -13.55
N GLU A 167 33.98 0.20 -13.85
CA GLU A 167 34.91 0.41 -14.95
C GLU A 167 34.20 0.28 -16.31
N GLN A 168 33.31 -0.70 -16.43
CA GLN A 168 32.51 -0.93 -17.64
C GLN A 168 31.51 0.20 -17.88
N LEU A 169 30.90 0.71 -16.80
CA LEU A 169 30.03 1.89 -16.87
C LEU A 169 30.78 3.13 -17.36
N ALA A 170 32.00 3.35 -16.86
CA ALA A 170 32.83 4.47 -17.29
C ALA A 170 33.16 4.38 -18.79
N GLU A 171 33.50 3.18 -19.27
CA GLU A 171 33.75 2.94 -20.70
C GLU A 171 32.50 3.19 -21.56
N LEU A 172 31.34 2.68 -21.13
CA LEU A 172 30.04 2.93 -21.76
C LEU A 172 29.70 4.43 -21.81
N GLY A 173 29.93 5.16 -20.72
CA GLY A 173 29.71 6.59 -20.65
C GLY A 173 30.61 7.36 -21.62
N ASN A 174 31.88 6.98 -21.71
CA ASN A 174 32.84 7.59 -22.65
C ASN A 174 32.45 7.31 -24.11
N MET A 175 32.01 6.10 -24.43
CA MET A 175 31.52 5.76 -25.78
C MET A 175 30.27 6.55 -26.15
N GLN A 176 29.31 6.69 -25.23
CA GLN A 176 28.12 7.50 -25.48
C GLN A 176 28.45 8.98 -25.67
N ALA A 177 29.34 9.54 -24.85
CA ALA A 177 29.82 10.91 -25.00
C ALA A 177 30.50 11.14 -26.37
N ALA A 178 31.35 10.21 -26.81
CA ALA A 178 31.98 10.27 -28.13
C ALA A 178 30.96 10.21 -29.27
N ALA A 179 29.95 9.33 -29.18
CA ALA A 179 28.89 9.21 -30.17
C ALA A 179 28.04 10.49 -30.30
N VAL A 180 27.72 11.15 -29.18
CA VAL A 180 26.99 12.43 -29.17
C VAL A 180 27.80 13.54 -29.84
N LEU A 181 29.10 13.61 -29.59
CA LEU A 181 29.98 14.59 -30.24
C LEU A 181 30.08 14.36 -31.75
N GLN A 182 30.13 13.10 -32.19
CA GLN A 182 30.15 12.75 -33.61
C GLN A 182 28.84 13.16 -34.30
N ALA A 183 27.69 12.89 -33.68
CA ALA A 183 26.39 13.27 -34.21
C ALA A 183 26.16 14.80 -34.26
N ALA A 184 26.81 15.57 -33.39
CA ALA A 184 26.74 17.03 -33.41
C ALA A 184 27.65 17.67 -34.49
N ALA A 185 28.63 16.93 -34.99
CA ALA A 185 29.56 17.38 -36.03
C ALA A 185 29.09 17.08 -37.46
N SER A 186 28.05 16.27 -37.62
CA SER A 186 27.38 15.92 -38.88
C SER A 186 26.18 16.81 -39.14
#